data_AF-A0A0A2XY45-F1
#
_entry.id   AF-A0A0A2XY45-F1
#
_cell.length_a   1.000
_cell.length_b   1.000
_cell.length_c   1.000
_cell.angle_alpha   90.00
_cell.angle_beta   90.00
_cell.angle_gamma   90.00
#
_symmetry.space_group_name_H-M   'P 1'
#
loop_
_entity.id
_entity.type
_entity.pdbx_description
1 polymer ?
#
loop_
_entity_poly.entity_id
_entity_poly.type
_entity_poly.pdbx_seq_one_letter_code
_entity_poly.pdbx_strand_id
1 'polypeptide(L)'
;NKTAITNNTNTINTNRIAITNNTNAINANRTVIENHEDRIQQLESRKLNLDKQINQLHRDIKSLDDRLASGIAASNAMAGLVSATKDGKSMIAVGLGTYRDRSAIAIGISKLSNDGRWKAKFSFATGMNGSNKDLSTSTSIGYQF
;
A
#
# COMPACT_ATOMS: atom_id res chain seq x y z
N ASN A 1 22.75 65.37 49.89
CA ASN A 1 21.43 64.70 49.84
C ASN A 1 20.62 64.99 48.58
N LYS A 2 20.37 66.25 48.16
CA LYS A 2 19.51 66.56 46.99
C LYS A 2 19.95 65.89 45.67
N THR A 3 21.23 65.95 45.31
CA THR A 3 21.77 65.33 44.08
C THR A 3 21.61 63.80 44.06
N ALA A 4 21.85 63.14 45.19
CA ALA A 4 21.68 61.69 45.30
C ALA A 4 20.22 61.26 45.12
N ILE A 5 19.27 62.06 45.65
CA ILE A 5 17.84 61.82 45.46
C ILE A 5 17.48 61.93 43.97
N THR A 6 17.94 62.98 43.28
CA THR A 6 17.71 63.15 41.83
C THR A 6 18.28 61.98 41.03
N ASN A 7 19.50 61.52 41.34
CA ASN A 7 20.09 60.37 40.67
C ASN A 7 19.26 59.10 40.90
N ASN A 8 18.82 58.85 42.14
CA ASN A 8 17.96 57.72 42.45
C ASN A 8 16.62 57.79 41.70
N THR A 9 16.00 58.97 41.60
CA THR A 9 14.77 59.18 40.81
C THR A 9 14.99 58.81 39.34
N ASN A 10 16.10 59.22 38.74
CA ASN A 10 16.41 58.89 37.35
C ASN A 10 16.62 57.38 37.13
N THR A 11 17.33 56.72 38.04
CA THR A 11 17.54 55.26 38.00
C THR A 11 16.22 54.52 38.15
N ILE A 12 15.34 54.94 39.05
CA ILE A 12 14.01 54.34 39.23
C ILE A 12 13.18 54.47 37.95
N ASN A 13 13.19 55.64 37.31
CA ASN A 13 12.47 55.85 36.05
C ASN A 13 13.01 54.98 34.92
N THR A 14 14.34 54.84 34.83
CA THR A 14 14.98 53.96 33.85
C THR A 14 14.59 52.49 34.08
N ASN A 15 14.65 52.03 35.33
CA ASN A 15 14.26 50.68 35.70
C ASN A 15 12.76 50.43 35.42
N ARG A 16 11.90 51.41 35.69
CA ARG A 16 10.46 51.33 35.39
C ARG A 16 10.22 51.08 33.89
N ILE A 17 10.91 51.82 33.01
CA ILE A 17 10.80 51.65 31.55
C ILE A 17 11.30 50.26 31.13
N ALA A 18 12.45 49.83 31.64
CA ALA A 18 13.00 48.51 31.34
C ALA A 18 12.05 47.37 31.77
N ILE A 19 11.44 47.49 32.94
CA ILE A 19 10.42 46.54 33.42
C ILE A 19 9.23 46.50 32.48
N THR A 20 8.69 47.65 32.07
CA THR A 20 7.58 47.71 31.10
C THR A 20 7.94 47.04 29.77
N ASN A 21 9.13 47.30 29.24
CA ASN A 21 9.60 46.67 28.01
C ASN A 21 9.73 45.15 28.15
N ASN A 22 10.28 44.69 29.28
CA ASN A 22 10.38 43.26 29.58
C ASN A 22 9.00 42.60 29.71
N THR A 23 8.03 43.26 30.35
CA THR A 23 6.65 42.77 30.43
C THR A 23 6.05 42.60 29.04
N ASN A 24 6.24 43.56 28.14
CA ASN A 24 5.75 43.46 26.76
C ASN A 24 6.42 42.31 25.99
N ALA A 25 7.73 42.14 26.12
CA ALA A 25 8.46 41.04 25.49
C ALA A 25 8.01 39.66 26.02
N ILE A 26 7.77 39.54 27.32
CA ILE A 26 7.24 38.31 27.94
C ILE A 26 5.86 37.97 27.39
N ASN A 27 4.98 38.97 27.25
CA ASN A 27 3.64 38.77 26.69
C ASN A 27 3.71 38.34 25.20
N ALA A 28 4.60 38.94 24.41
CA ALA A 28 4.81 38.53 23.03
C ALA A 28 5.34 37.08 22.93
N ASN A 29 6.33 36.73 23.76
CA ASN A 29 6.85 35.36 23.83
C ASN A 29 5.77 34.36 24.26
N ARG A 30 4.90 34.73 25.21
CA ARG A 30 3.78 33.88 25.62
C ARG A 30 2.88 33.52 24.45
N THR A 31 2.49 34.51 23.63
CA THR A 31 1.66 34.26 22.44
C THR A 31 2.36 33.35 21.43
N VAL A 32 3.67 33.49 21.23
CA VAL A 32 4.44 32.60 20.34
C VAL A 32 4.47 31.17 20.88
N ILE A 33 4.66 30.99 22.19
CA ILE A 33 4.67 29.67 22.83
C ILE A 33 3.30 29.00 22.71
N GLU A 34 2.20 29.74 22.94
CA GLU A 34 0.83 29.23 22.76
C GLU A 34 0.61 28.78 21.30
N ASN A 35 1.08 29.54 20.31
CA ASN A 35 1.01 29.12 18.90
C ASN A 35 1.85 27.88 18.59
N HIS A 36 3.02 27.75 19.20
CA HIS A 36 3.88 26.57 19.02
C HIS A 36 3.25 25.31 19.61
N GLU A 37 2.59 25.43 20.76
CA GLU A 37 1.85 24.32 21.38
C GLU A 37 0.76 23.78 20.44
N ASP A 38 -0.05 24.68 19.85
CA ASP A 38 -1.07 24.30 18.86
C ASP A 38 -0.46 23.60 17.63
N ARG A 39 0.68 24.11 17.14
CA ARG A 39 1.39 23.51 15.99
C ARG A 39 1.95 22.13 16.33
N ILE A 40 2.46 21.92 17.54
CA ILE A 40 2.96 20.62 18.00
C ILE A 40 1.82 19.60 18.05
N GLN A 41 0.68 19.94 18.65
CA GLN A 41 -0.48 19.05 18.69
C GLN A 41 -1.00 18.66 17.30
N GLN A 42 -0.99 19.61 16.35
CA GLN A 42 -1.31 19.32 14.95
C GLN A 42 -0.30 18.38 14.30
N LEU A 43 1.00 18.56 14.56
CA LEU A 43 2.05 17.69 14.02
C LEU A 43 1.97 16.28 14.60
N GLU A 44 1.71 16.12 15.90
CA GLU A 44 1.47 14.82 16.52
C GLU A 44 0.28 14.09 15.89
N SER A 45 -0.82 14.81 15.68
CA SER A 45 -2.01 14.26 15.00
C SER A 45 -1.70 13.82 13.57
N ARG A 46 -0.92 14.62 12.81
CA ARG A 46 -0.48 14.26 11.45
C ARG A 46 0.43 13.03 11.46
N LYS A 47 1.37 12.94 12.42
CA LYS A 47 2.25 11.79 12.58
C LYS A 47 1.45 10.51 12.81
N LEU A 48 0.47 10.52 13.72
CA LEU A 48 -0.40 9.36 13.96
C LEU A 48 -1.16 8.92 12.69
N ASN A 49 -1.62 9.87 11.89
CA ASN A 49 -2.27 9.56 10.61
C ASN A 49 -1.30 9.00 9.56
N LEU A 50 -0.06 9.48 9.52
CA LEU A 50 0.99 8.93 8.67
C LEU A 50 1.35 7.50 9.10
N ASP A 51 1.49 7.24 10.40
CA ASP A 51 1.77 5.90 10.93
C ASP A 51 0.66 4.90 10.55
N LYS A 52 -0.61 5.33 10.59
CA LYS A 52 -1.74 4.51 10.13
C LYS A 52 -1.65 4.21 8.63
N GLN A 53 -1.36 5.21 7.81
CA GLN A 53 -1.21 5.06 6.36
C GLN A 53 -0.04 4.15 6.00
N ILE A 54 1.12 4.30 6.66
CA ILE A 54 2.29 3.45 6.46
C ILE A 54 1.96 1.99 6.82
N ASN A 55 1.29 1.76 7.95
CA ASN A 55 0.88 0.41 8.34
C ASN A 55 -0.13 -0.20 7.36
N GLN A 56 -1.02 0.61 6.77
CA GLN A 56 -1.91 0.15 5.73
C GLN A 56 -1.15 -0.19 4.44
N LEU A 57 -0.24 0.67 4.00
CA LEU A 57 0.62 0.40 2.85
C LEU A 57 1.44 -0.90 3.03
N HIS A 58 2.00 -1.15 4.22
CA HIS A 58 2.69 -2.41 4.48
C HIS A 58 1.77 -3.64 4.33
N ARG A 59 0.51 -3.55 4.78
CA ARG A 59 -0.47 -4.63 4.58
C ARG A 59 -0.85 -4.78 3.11
N ASP A 60 -1.05 -3.68 2.40
CA ASP A 60 -1.42 -3.68 0.99
C ASP A 60 -0.28 -4.23 0.12
N ILE A 61 0.97 -3.88 0.40
CA ILE A 61 2.16 -4.44 -0.28
C ILE A 61 2.26 -5.94 -0.04
N LYS A 62 2.09 -6.39 1.20
CA LYS A 62 2.11 -7.83 1.51
C LYS A 62 0.97 -8.57 0.80
N SER A 63 -0.23 -7.98 0.78
CA SER A 63 -1.37 -8.53 0.04
C SER A 63 -1.08 -8.58 -1.46
N LEU A 64 -0.44 -7.54 -2.01
CA LEU A 64 -0.06 -7.49 -3.42
C LEU A 64 0.95 -8.59 -3.77
N ASP A 65 2.00 -8.77 -2.96
CA ASP A 65 2.98 -9.84 -3.17
C ASP A 65 2.32 -11.23 -3.12
N ASP A 66 1.43 -11.43 -2.15
CA ASP A 66 0.65 -12.67 -2.01
C ASP A 66 -0.21 -12.94 -3.25
N ARG A 67 -0.87 -11.92 -3.79
CA ARG A 67 -1.72 -12.01 -4.99
C ARG A 67 -0.91 -12.23 -6.26
N LEU A 68 0.23 -11.56 -6.40
CA LEU A 68 1.14 -11.75 -7.53
C LEU A 68 1.71 -13.17 -7.56
N ALA A 69 2.20 -13.66 -6.43
CA ALA A 69 2.71 -15.02 -6.32
C ALA A 69 1.61 -16.08 -6.59
N SER A 70 0.39 -15.85 -6.08
CA SER A 70 -0.79 -16.66 -6.39
C SER A 70 -1.13 -16.67 -7.89
N GLY A 71 -1.11 -15.50 -8.54
CA GLY A 71 -1.34 -15.37 -9.98
C GLY A 71 -0.30 -16.08 -10.84
N ILE A 72 0.98 -16.03 -10.46
CA ILE A 72 2.04 -16.78 -11.15
C ILE A 72 1.85 -18.29 -10.96
N ALA A 73 1.54 -18.75 -9.74
CA ALA A 73 1.23 -20.15 -9.49
C ALA A 73 0.02 -20.61 -10.33
N ALA A 74 -1.01 -19.78 -10.45
CA ALA A 74 -2.19 -20.04 -11.28
C ALA A 74 -1.83 -20.13 -12.77
N SER A 75 -0.96 -19.24 -13.26
CA SER A 75 -0.41 -19.30 -14.62
C SER A 75 0.36 -20.60 -14.87
N ASN A 76 1.24 -21.00 -13.94
CA ASN A 76 1.97 -22.26 -14.01
C ASN A 76 1.02 -23.45 -14.06
N ALA A 77 -0.05 -23.43 -13.26
CA ALA A 77 -1.08 -24.46 -13.26
C ALA A 77 -1.79 -24.57 -14.62
N MET A 78 -2.16 -23.44 -15.23
CA MET A 78 -2.79 -23.39 -16.55
C MET A 78 -1.86 -23.84 -17.68
N ALA A 79 -0.57 -23.51 -17.57
CA ALA A 79 0.46 -23.92 -18.52
C ALA A 79 0.65 -25.44 -18.52
N GLY A 80 0.54 -26.09 -17.35
CA GLY A 80 0.60 -27.54 -17.21
C GLY A 80 -0.63 -28.31 -17.74
N LEU A 81 -1.71 -27.63 -18.13
CA LEU A 81 -2.94 -28.29 -18.61
C LEU A 81 -2.73 -28.93 -19.98
N VAL A 82 -2.89 -30.25 -20.03
CA VAL A 82 -2.91 -31.04 -21.27
C VAL A 82 -4.09 -30.67 -22.18
N SER A 83 -3.95 -30.92 -23.48
CA SER A 83 -4.96 -30.57 -24.49
C SER A 83 -5.37 -31.76 -25.35
N ALA A 84 -6.56 -31.69 -25.94
CA ALA A 84 -7.09 -32.71 -26.83
C ALA A 84 -6.15 -32.96 -28.02
N THR A 85 -5.85 -34.24 -28.28
CA THR A 85 -5.00 -34.71 -29.39
C THR A 85 -5.76 -35.59 -30.39
N LYS A 86 -7.04 -35.91 -30.13
CA LYS A 86 -7.86 -36.77 -30.98
C LYS A 86 -8.90 -35.96 -31.74
N ASP A 87 -9.00 -36.21 -33.04
CA ASP A 87 -9.88 -35.46 -33.95
C ASP A 87 -11.35 -35.55 -33.53
N GLY A 88 -12.02 -34.40 -33.57
CA GLY A 88 -13.41 -34.24 -33.16
C GLY A 88 -13.68 -34.48 -31.67
N LYS A 89 -12.64 -34.61 -30.82
CA LYS A 89 -12.80 -34.84 -29.39
C LYS A 89 -12.52 -33.58 -28.57
N SER A 90 -13.24 -33.52 -27.45
CA SER A 90 -12.99 -32.56 -26.38
C SER A 90 -12.22 -33.25 -25.24
N MET A 91 -11.44 -32.47 -24.50
CA MET A 91 -10.70 -32.92 -23.32
C MET A 91 -10.93 -31.94 -22.18
N ILE A 92 -11.08 -32.48 -20.97
CA ILE A 92 -11.02 -31.73 -19.72
C ILE A 92 -9.70 -32.07 -19.04
N ALA A 93 -8.99 -31.06 -18.56
CA ALA A 93 -7.72 -31.19 -17.87
C ALA A 93 -7.78 -30.48 -16.52
N VAL A 94 -7.05 -31.00 -15.55
CA VAL A 94 -6.83 -30.38 -14.24
C VAL A 94 -5.32 -30.31 -14.01
N GLY A 95 -4.85 -29.19 -13.48
CA GLY A 95 -3.43 -28.92 -13.28
C GLY A 95 -3.20 -28.22 -11.94
N LEU A 96 -2.02 -28.42 -11.39
CA LEU A 96 -1.56 -27.74 -10.20
C LEU A 96 -0.31 -26.94 -10.56
N GLY A 97 -0.14 -25.79 -9.92
CA GLY A 97 1.00 -24.92 -10.15
C GLY A 97 1.44 -24.30 -8.85
N THR A 98 2.74 -24.14 -8.69
CA THR A 98 3.34 -23.54 -7.51
C THR A 98 4.29 -22.43 -7.93
N TYR A 99 4.48 -21.47 -7.04
CA TYR A 99 5.47 -20.41 -7.17
C TYR A 99 5.82 -19.90 -5.77
N ARG A 100 7.09 -20.04 -5.36
CA ARG A 100 7.56 -19.76 -3.99
C ARG A 100 6.65 -20.49 -2.97
N ASP A 101 6.08 -19.76 -2.01
CA ASP A 101 5.22 -20.28 -0.94
C ASP A 101 3.71 -20.29 -1.31
N ARG A 102 3.41 -20.13 -2.61
CA ARG A 102 2.03 -20.10 -3.12
C ARG A 102 1.78 -21.26 -4.08
N SER A 103 0.56 -21.77 -4.02
CA SER A 103 0.06 -22.84 -4.87
C SER A 103 -1.29 -22.45 -5.46
N ALA A 104 -1.62 -23.01 -6.60
CA ALA A 104 -2.85 -22.77 -7.32
C ALA A 104 -3.29 -24.02 -8.06
N ILE A 105 -4.59 -24.10 -8.31
CA ILE A 105 -5.23 -25.16 -9.08
C ILE A 105 -5.84 -24.56 -10.34
N ALA A 106 -5.72 -25.29 -11.44
CA ALA A 106 -6.28 -24.94 -12.74
C ALA A 106 -7.15 -26.06 -13.30
N ILE A 107 -8.18 -25.67 -14.04
CA ILE A 107 -9.04 -26.56 -14.82
C ILE A 107 -9.15 -25.98 -16.22
N GLY A 108 -9.07 -26.81 -17.24
CA GLY A 108 -9.24 -26.37 -18.62
C GLY A 108 -10.03 -27.34 -19.46
N ILE A 109 -10.62 -26.80 -20.51
CA ILE A 109 -11.30 -27.55 -21.55
C ILE A 109 -10.62 -27.23 -22.88
N SER A 110 -10.49 -28.24 -23.73
CA SER A 110 -9.96 -28.07 -25.08
C SER A 110 -10.73 -28.91 -26.07
N LYS A 111 -10.77 -28.49 -27.34
CA LYS A 111 -11.44 -29.20 -28.42
C LYS A 111 -10.59 -29.15 -29.67
N LEU A 112 -10.47 -30.30 -30.33
CA LEU A 112 -9.89 -30.44 -31.65
C LEU A 112 -11.02 -30.62 -32.67
N SER A 113 -10.94 -29.90 -33.79
CA SER A 113 -11.89 -30.02 -34.90
C SER A 113 -11.90 -31.44 -35.49
N ASN A 114 -12.99 -31.80 -36.16
CA ASN A 114 -13.15 -33.13 -36.77
C ASN A 114 -12.12 -33.41 -37.86
N ASP A 115 -11.59 -32.36 -38.48
CA ASP A 115 -10.53 -32.43 -39.49
C ASP A 115 -9.12 -32.32 -38.91
N GLY A 116 -8.98 -32.26 -37.58
CA GLY A 116 -7.69 -32.17 -36.89
C GLY A 116 -6.95 -30.84 -37.06
N ARG A 117 -7.47 -29.93 -37.89
CA ARG A 117 -6.75 -28.71 -38.29
C ARG A 117 -6.84 -27.58 -37.29
N TRP A 118 -7.91 -27.51 -36.49
CA TRP A 118 -8.14 -26.42 -35.54
C TRP A 118 -8.25 -26.92 -34.11
N LYS A 119 -7.50 -26.31 -33.19
CA LYS A 119 -7.54 -26.59 -31.75
C LYS A 119 -7.89 -25.33 -30.96
N ALA A 120 -8.83 -25.43 -30.04
CA ALA A 120 -9.12 -24.37 -29.07
C ALA A 120 -8.93 -24.88 -27.65
N LYS A 121 -8.43 -24.02 -26.74
CA LYS A 121 -8.28 -24.30 -25.31
C LYS A 121 -8.78 -23.11 -24.51
N PHE A 122 -9.48 -23.42 -23.43
CA PHE A 122 -9.93 -22.48 -22.42
C PHE A 122 -9.53 -23.00 -21.05
N SER A 123 -9.09 -22.13 -20.15
CA SER A 123 -8.57 -22.53 -18.85
C SER A 123 -8.91 -21.49 -17.79
N PHE A 124 -9.12 -21.98 -16.57
CA PHE A 124 -9.38 -21.23 -15.36
C PHE A 124 -8.41 -21.69 -14.29
N ALA A 125 -7.99 -20.78 -13.42
CA ALA A 125 -7.18 -21.12 -12.27
C ALA A 125 -7.49 -20.23 -11.07
N THR A 126 -7.30 -20.78 -9.87
CA THR A 126 -7.52 -20.10 -8.61
C THR A 126 -6.39 -20.43 -7.63
N GLY A 127 -5.96 -19.42 -6.88
CA GLY A 127 -5.01 -19.61 -5.78
C GLY A 127 -5.58 -20.50 -4.67
N MET A 128 -4.74 -21.35 -4.09
CA MET A 128 -5.06 -22.22 -2.94
C MET A 128 -4.60 -21.61 -1.61
N ASN A 129 -3.63 -20.68 -1.66
CA ASN A 129 -3.01 -20.07 -0.49
C ASN A 129 -3.38 -18.59 -0.42
N GLY A 130 -4.16 -18.20 0.60
CA GLY A 130 -4.48 -16.80 0.91
C GLY A 130 -5.97 -16.53 1.11
N SER A 131 -6.30 -15.46 1.83
CA SER A 131 -7.68 -15.01 2.05
C SER A 131 -8.33 -14.44 0.78
N ASN A 132 -7.51 -14.02 -0.20
CA ASN A 132 -7.96 -13.49 -1.48
C ASN A 132 -7.85 -14.59 -2.54
N LYS A 133 -8.99 -14.98 -3.11
CA LYS A 133 -9.07 -15.96 -4.19
C LYS A 133 -8.89 -15.23 -5.52
N ASP A 134 -7.64 -15.04 -5.95
CA ASP A 134 -7.38 -14.49 -7.27
C ASP A 134 -7.77 -15.52 -8.34
N LEU A 135 -8.67 -15.11 -9.24
CA LEU A 135 -9.13 -15.91 -10.38
C LEU A 135 -8.35 -15.49 -11.62
N SER A 136 -7.78 -16.46 -12.33
CA SER A 136 -7.11 -16.27 -13.60
C SER A 136 -7.81 -17.08 -14.69
N THR A 137 -7.88 -16.54 -15.90
CA THR A 137 -8.48 -17.23 -17.05
C THR A 137 -7.59 -17.07 -18.28
N SER A 138 -7.64 -18.02 -19.21
CA SER A 138 -6.92 -17.93 -20.48
C SER A 138 -7.63 -18.68 -21.59
N THR A 139 -7.55 -18.15 -22.81
CA THR A 139 -8.08 -18.74 -24.04
C THR A 139 -6.98 -18.78 -25.10
N SER A 140 -7.01 -19.80 -25.97
CA SER A 140 -6.10 -19.90 -27.10
C SER A 140 -6.72 -20.70 -28.24
N ILE A 141 -6.26 -20.42 -29.46
CA ILE A 141 -6.60 -21.15 -30.69
C ILE A 141 -5.32 -21.43 -31.47
N GLY A 142 -5.25 -22.59 -32.11
CA GLY A 142 -4.13 -22.99 -32.96
C GLY A 142 -4.61 -23.72 -34.21
N TYR A 143 -3.83 -23.58 -35.28
CA TYR A 143 -4.04 -24.26 -36.55
C TYR A 143 -2.84 -25.14 -36.87
N GLN A 144 -3.07 -26.36 -37.37
CA GLN A 144 -2.03 -27.28 -37.85
C GLN A 144 -2.36 -27.76 -39.26
N PHE A 145 -1.34 -27.91 -40.10
CA PHE A 145 -1.42 -28.35 -41.51
C PHE A 145 -0.61 -29.62 -41.74
#